data_AF-A0A2V8H4Z7-F1
#
_entry.id   AF-A0A2V8H4Z7-F1
#
_cell.length_a   1.000
_cell.length_b   1.000
_cell.length_c   1.000
_cell.angle_alpha   90.00
_cell.angle_beta   90.00
_cell.angle_gamma   90.00
#
_symmetry.space_group_name_H-M   'P 1'
#
loop_
_entity.id
_entity.type
_entity.pdbx_description
1 polymer ?
#
loop_
_entity_poly.entity_id
_entity_poly.type
_entity_poly.pdbx_seq_one_letter_code
_entity_poly.pdbx_strand_id
1 'polypeptide(L)'
;MTTPVSRRAFLSGLTAAGAAALAPHVLRGQQPALPPPTPGRRIIDVHYHYASPMYREVLRPMGTGQTPIIEWSDVKAVEDMDRYGVEVSMLSISEPGVHFGDDAKARALARDCNEYGVQLMQKYKGRFGLFAILPLPDVDGALKEMEHAFDTLKADGVTFMSS
;
A
#
# COMPACT_ATOMS: atom_id res chain seq x y z
N MET A 1 59.83 7.14 20.65
CA MET A 1 59.43 8.39 21.34
C MET A 1 58.07 8.81 20.77
N THR A 2 57.00 8.60 21.52
CA THR A 2 55.63 8.97 21.13
C THR A 2 55.29 10.35 21.71
N THR A 3 54.97 11.33 20.87
CA THR A 3 54.54 12.66 21.31
C THR A 3 53.18 12.59 22.02
N PRO A 4 52.99 13.27 23.17
CA PRO A 4 51.71 13.26 23.89
C PRO A 4 50.66 14.12 23.16
N VAL A 5 49.45 13.59 23.03
CA VAL A 5 48.30 14.30 22.49
C VAL A 5 47.91 15.44 23.43
N SER A 6 47.77 16.66 22.91
CA SER A 6 47.40 17.81 23.74
C SER A 6 45.94 17.74 24.21
N ARG A 7 45.65 18.21 25.44
CA ARG A 7 44.28 18.31 25.99
C ARG A 7 43.32 19.08 25.08
N ARG A 8 43.83 20.05 24.32
CA ARG A 8 43.05 20.83 23.35
C ARG A 8 42.60 19.94 22.17
N ALA A 9 43.46 19.06 21.66
CA ALA A 9 43.11 18.12 20.60
C ALA A 9 42.05 17.09 21.05
N PHE A 10 42.09 16.65 22.32
CA PHE A 10 41.10 15.73 22.87
C PHE A 10 39.70 16.37 23.02
N LEU A 11 39.64 17.62 23.48
CA LEU A 11 38.38 18.36 23.62
C LEU A 11 37.75 18.74 22.27
N SER A 12 38.59 19.00 21.25
CA SER A 12 38.11 19.19 19.86
C SER A 12 37.49 17.90 19.28
N GLY A 13 37.99 16.72 19.66
CA GLY A 13 37.42 15.44 19.22
C GLY A 13 36.04 15.14 19.82
N LEU A 14 35.82 15.53 21.09
CA LEU A 14 34.55 15.31 21.79
C LEU A 14 33.39 16.18 21.27
N THR A 15 33.68 17.39 20.77
CA THR A 15 32.67 18.27 20.17
C THR A 15 32.21 17.79 18.80
N ALA A 16 33.10 17.17 18.01
CA ALA A 16 32.74 16.54 16.74
C ALA A 16 31.89 15.27 16.92
N ALA A 17 32.14 14.48 17.97
CA ALA A 17 31.35 13.28 18.28
C ALA A 17 29.97 13.60 18.91
N GLY A 18 29.87 14.69 19.69
CA GLY A 18 28.62 15.10 20.35
C GLY A 18 27.56 15.66 19.40
N ALA A 19 27.97 16.35 18.32
CA ALA A 19 27.03 16.90 17.34
C ALA A 19 26.34 15.82 16.48
N ALA A 20 26.96 14.64 16.34
CA ALA A 20 26.39 13.52 15.59
C ALA A 20 25.32 12.74 16.39
N ALA A 21 25.29 12.86 17.72
CA ALA A 21 24.39 12.10 18.59
C ALA A 21 23.02 12.77 18.82
N LEU A 22 22.79 13.96 18.25
CA LEU A 22 21.58 14.75 18.44
C LEU A 22 20.83 15.05 17.13
N ALA A 23 21.13 14.38 16.02
CA ALA A 23 20.33 14.47 14.81
C ALA A 23 19.05 13.62 14.95
N PRO A 24 17.89 14.20 15.29
CA PRO A 24 16.69 13.45 15.59
C PRO A 24 15.97 13.14 14.27
N HIS A 25 15.80 11.89 13.89
CA HIS A 25 14.80 11.45 12.90
C HIS A 25 14.76 12.11 11.48
N VAL A 26 15.66 13.04 11.14
CA VAL A 26 15.62 13.78 9.84
C VAL A 26 16.25 12.98 8.69
N LEU A 27 16.90 11.85 8.97
CA LEU A 27 17.34 10.90 7.94
C LEU A 27 16.22 9.94 7.51
N ARG A 28 14.95 10.40 7.50
CA ARG A 28 13.94 9.80 6.64
C ARG A 28 14.33 10.19 5.23
N GLY A 29 14.94 9.26 4.50
CA GLY A 29 15.60 9.49 3.21
C GLY A 29 14.87 10.53 2.37
N GLN A 30 15.54 11.64 2.08
CA GLN A 30 15.08 12.54 1.03
C GLN A 30 15.11 11.73 -0.27
N GLN A 31 13.98 11.12 -0.61
CA GLN A 31 13.77 10.65 -1.97
C GLN A 31 13.98 11.88 -2.87
N PRO A 32 14.85 11.78 -3.89
CA PRO A 32 15.06 12.88 -4.81
C PRO A 32 13.71 13.35 -5.34
N ALA A 33 13.57 14.67 -5.52
CA ALA A 33 12.40 15.22 -6.18
C ALA A 33 12.25 14.53 -7.54
N LEU A 34 11.05 14.00 -7.80
CA LEU A 34 10.79 13.35 -9.07
C LEU A 34 10.87 14.39 -10.18
N PRO A 35 11.30 13.98 -11.39
CA PRO A 35 11.18 14.84 -12.55
C PRO A 35 9.70 15.23 -12.73
N PRO A 36 9.41 16.47 -13.17
CA PRO A 36 8.05 16.89 -13.44
C PRO A 36 7.41 15.92 -14.45
N PRO A 37 6.10 15.63 -14.33
CA PRO A 37 5.42 14.76 -15.26
C PRO A 37 5.63 15.26 -16.69
N THR A 38 6.05 14.36 -17.59
CA THR A 38 6.23 14.70 -19.00
C THR A 38 4.85 15.00 -19.60
N PRO A 39 4.64 16.19 -20.20
CA PRO A 39 3.37 16.51 -20.83
C PRO A 39 2.95 15.43 -21.84
N GLY A 40 1.74 14.88 -21.66
CA GLY A 40 1.18 13.84 -22.53
C GLY A 40 1.56 12.39 -22.17
N ARG A 41 2.42 12.15 -21.17
CA ARG A 41 2.71 10.79 -20.68
C ARG A 41 1.69 10.37 -19.63
N ARG A 42 0.90 9.33 -19.94
CA ARG A 42 -0.04 8.69 -19.01
C ARG A 42 0.63 7.51 -18.31
N ILE A 43 0.65 7.51 -16.98
CA ILE A 43 1.16 6.38 -16.18
C ILE A 43 -0.04 5.65 -15.57
N ILE A 44 -0.16 4.36 -15.87
CA ILE A 44 -1.12 3.45 -15.25
C ILE A 44 -0.32 2.51 -14.36
N ASP A 45 -0.57 2.55 -13.07
CA ASP A 45 -0.03 1.59 -12.11
C ASP A 45 -0.95 0.38 -12.04
N VAL A 46 -0.46 -0.78 -12.48
CA VAL A 46 -1.23 -2.03 -12.50
C VAL A 46 -1.01 -2.89 -11.26
N HIS A 47 -0.24 -2.40 -10.28
CA HIS A 47 0.12 -3.13 -9.07
C HIS A 47 -0.05 -2.21 -7.86
N TYR A 48 -1.30 -1.82 -7.57
CA TYR A 48 -1.62 -0.95 -6.44
C TYR A 48 -2.45 -1.69 -5.40
N HIS A 49 -1.93 -1.79 -4.19
CA HIS A 49 -2.63 -2.46 -3.09
C HIS A 49 -3.47 -1.49 -2.27
N TYR A 50 -4.63 -1.96 -1.85
CA TYR A 50 -5.58 -1.20 -1.02
C TYR A 50 -6.16 -2.09 0.07
N ALA A 51 -6.87 -1.46 1.00
CA ALA A 51 -7.52 -2.16 2.09
C ALA A 51 -8.85 -1.49 2.45
N SER A 52 -9.94 -2.25 2.46
CA SER A 52 -11.20 -1.78 3.02
C SER A 52 -11.08 -1.61 4.54
N PRO A 53 -11.95 -0.80 5.18
CA PRO A 53 -11.99 -0.71 6.64
C PRO A 53 -12.14 -2.08 7.32
N MET A 54 -13.00 -2.96 6.79
CA MET A 54 -13.16 -4.31 7.33
C MET A 54 -11.89 -5.14 7.18
N TYR A 55 -11.25 -5.12 6.00
CA TYR A 55 -10.01 -5.86 5.76
C TYR A 55 -8.91 -5.45 6.74
N ARG A 56 -8.77 -4.15 7.01
CA ARG A 56 -7.79 -3.62 7.97
C ARG A 56 -8.04 -4.14 9.39
N GLU A 57 -9.29 -4.21 9.83
CA GLU A 57 -9.65 -4.74 11.15
C GLU A 57 -9.43 -6.26 11.24
N VAL A 58 -9.62 -7.00 10.15
CA VAL A 58 -9.28 -8.43 10.09
C VAL A 58 -7.78 -8.65 10.19
N LEU A 59 -6.96 -7.83 9.50
CA LEU A 59 -5.50 -8.00 9.48
C LEU A 59 -4.80 -7.54 10.76
N ARG A 60 -5.30 -6.50 11.43
CA ARG A 60 -4.69 -5.90 12.62
C ARG A 60 -4.29 -6.93 13.71
N PRO A 61 -5.16 -7.87 14.14
CA PRO A 61 -4.80 -8.85 15.15
C PRO A 61 -3.88 -9.98 14.66
N MET A 62 -3.71 -10.16 13.35
CA MET A 62 -2.91 -11.26 12.78
C MET A 62 -1.40 -11.03 12.85
N GLY A 63 -0.96 -9.80 13.11
CA GLY A 63 0.47 -9.48 13.25
C GLY A 63 1.28 -9.70 11.96
N THR A 64 0.67 -9.50 10.78
CA THR A 64 1.28 -9.79 9.46
C THR A 64 2.49 -8.91 9.12
N GLY A 65 2.75 -7.84 9.88
CA GLY A 65 3.79 -6.86 9.57
C GLY A 65 3.45 -5.90 8.41
N GLN A 66 2.23 -5.99 7.85
CA GLN A 66 1.79 -5.15 6.73
C GLN A 66 1.28 -3.79 7.17
N THR A 67 2.13 -3.01 7.83
CA THR A 67 1.78 -1.65 8.27
C THR A 67 1.21 -0.77 7.15
N PRO A 68 1.74 -0.76 5.90
CA PRO A 68 1.18 0.07 4.83
C PRO A 68 -0.28 -0.26 4.49
N ILE A 69 -0.68 -1.53 4.59
CA ILE A 69 -2.05 -1.98 4.32
C ILE A 69 -2.96 -1.66 5.53
N ILE A 70 -2.48 -1.90 6.75
CA ILE A 70 -3.22 -1.62 7.99
C ILE A 70 -3.49 -0.11 8.18
N GLU A 71 -2.56 0.74 7.77
CA GLU A 71 -2.64 2.20 7.86
C GLU A 71 -3.10 2.86 6.55
N TRP A 72 -3.53 2.06 5.57
CA TRP A 72 -3.91 2.55 4.26
C TRP A 72 -4.99 3.64 4.33
N SER A 73 -4.86 4.63 3.45
CA SER A 73 -5.76 5.78 3.34
C SER A 73 -5.93 6.16 1.88
N ASP A 74 -7.18 6.36 1.46
CA ASP A 74 -7.53 6.75 0.10
C ASP A 74 -7.07 8.17 -0.25
N VAL A 75 -7.15 9.09 0.71
CA VAL A 75 -6.63 10.46 0.55
C VAL A 75 -5.13 10.41 0.28
N LYS A 76 -4.39 9.65 1.10
CA LYS A 76 -2.94 9.52 0.92
C LYS A 76 -2.59 8.81 -0.40
N ALA A 77 -3.39 7.83 -0.81
CA ALA A 77 -3.21 7.14 -2.08
C ALA A 77 -3.25 8.13 -3.25
N VAL A 78 -4.26 9.00 -3.31
CA VAL A 78 -4.40 10.00 -4.37
C VAL A 78 -3.29 11.05 -4.32
N GLU A 79 -2.90 11.51 -3.12
CA GLU A 79 -1.77 12.43 -2.97
C GLU A 79 -0.45 11.84 -3.50
N ASP A 80 -0.20 10.57 -3.21
CA ASP A 80 0.97 9.87 -3.73
C ASP A 80 0.85 9.72 -5.26
N MET A 81 -0.30 9.35 -5.81
CA MET A 81 -0.51 9.30 -7.26
C MET A 81 -0.20 10.64 -7.94
N ASP A 82 -0.72 11.75 -7.41
CA ASP A 82 -0.47 13.10 -7.93
C ASP A 82 1.02 13.44 -7.87
N ARG A 83 1.68 13.11 -6.75
CA ARG A 83 3.11 13.34 -6.55
C ARG A 83 3.97 12.56 -7.54
N TYR A 84 3.61 11.31 -7.84
CA TYR A 84 4.36 10.42 -8.73
C TYR A 84 3.91 10.50 -10.20
N GLY A 85 2.90 11.32 -10.52
CA GLY A 85 2.37 11.44 -11.89
C GLY A 85 1.63 10.19 -12.36
N VAL A 86 1.05 9.41 -11.43
CA VAL A 86 0.21 8.25 -11.72
C VAL A 86 -1.21 8.73 -12.00
N GLU A 87 -1.69 8.46 -13.21
CA GLU A 87 -3.03 8.86 -13.64
C GLU A 87 -4.09 7.90 -13.07
N VAL A 88 -3.86 6.59 -13.25
CA VAL A 88 -4.75 5.52 -12.78
C VAL A 88 -3.97 4.47 -12.01
N SER A 89 -4.52 4.03 -10.89
CA SER A 89 -4.02 2.87 -10.13
C SER A 89 -5.06 1.75 -10.12
N MET A 90 -4.65 0.55 -10.54
CA MET A 90 -5.49 -0.65 -10.51
C MET A 90 -5.44 -1.26 -9.11
N LEU A 91 -6.56 -1.13 -8.39
CA LEU A 91 -6.74 -1.64 -7.04
C LEU A 91 -6.72 -3.18 -7.06
N SER A 92 -5.95 -3.77 -6.15
CA SER A 92 -5.89 -5.22 -5.95
C SER A 92 -5.60 -5.55 -4.48
N ILE A 93 -6.17 -6.64 -3.97
CA ILE A 93 -5.81 -7.17 -2.65
C ILE A 93 -4.50 -7.96 -2.75
N SER A 94 -3.57 -7.70 -1.83
CA SER A 94 -2.31 -8.43 -1.66
C SER A 94 -2.46 -9.61 -0.72
N GLU A 95 -1.35 -10.32 -0.49
CA GLU A 95 -1.23 -11.25 0.63
C GLU A 95 -1.71 -10.61 1.94
N PRO A 96 -2.32 -11.36 2.88
CA PRO A 96 -2.60 -12.81 2.85
C PRO A 96 -3.85 -13.22 2.04
N GLY A 97 -4.51 -12.30 1.34
CA GLY A 97 -5.80 -12.57 0.70
C GLY A 97 -6.95 -12.57 1.70
N VAL A 98 -8.08 -13.17 1.33
CA VAL A 98 -9.35 -13.06 2.09
C VAL A 98 -9.74 -14.36 2.81
N HIS A 99 -9.04 -15.47 2.56
CA HIS A 99 -9.40 -16.77 3.11
C HIS A 99 -8.52 -17.15 4.29
N PHE A 100 -9.14 -17.26 5.46
CA PHE A 100 -8.48 -17.59 6.73
C PHE A 100 -9.02 -18.89 7.35
N GLY A 101 -9.42 -19.85 6.50
CA GLY A 101 -9.94 -21.16 6.92
C GLY A 101 -11.46 -21.27 7.02
N ASP A 102 -12.22 -20.27 6.54
CA ASP A 102 -13.68 -20.24 6.59
C ASP A 102 -14.25 -19.60 5.31
N ASP A 103 -14.89 -20.41 4.49
CA ASP A 103 -15.42 -20.02 3.17
C ASP A 103 -16.47 -18.91 3.28
N ALA A 104 -17.36 -18.97 4.27
CA ALA A 104 -18.43 -17.99 4.42
C ALA A 104 -17.86 -16.61 4.78
N LYS A 105 -16.85 -16.58 5.66
CA LYS A 105 -16.14 -15.34 6.00
C LYS A 105 -15.32 -14.82 4.82
N ALA A 106 -14.66 -15.70 4.07
CA ALA A 106 -13.89 -15.33 2.89
C ALA A 106 -14.79 -14.68 1.82
N ARG A 107 -15.97 -15.25 1.56
CA ARG A 107 -16.97 -14.66 0.66
C ARG A 107 -17.41 -13.26 1.12
N ALA A 108 -17.73 -13.11 2.40
CA ALA A 108 -18.17 -11.83 2.94
C ALA A 108 -17.07 -10.76 2.85
N LEU A 109 -15.82 -11.14 3.16
CA LEU A 109 -14.68 -10.23 3.11
C LEU A 109 -14.28 -9.87 1.67
N ALA A 110 -14.36 -10.82 0.73
CA ALA A 110 -14.16 -10.56 -0.70
C ALA A 110 -15.18 -9.52 -1.20
N ARG A 111 -16.46 -9.71 -0.87
CA ARG A 111 -17.53 -8.78 -1.25
C ARG A 111 -17.27 -7.38 -0.72
N ASP A 112 -16.93 -7.27 0.57
CA ASP A 112 -16.64 -5.97 1.20
C ASP A 112 -15.46 -5.26 0.51
N CYS A 113 -14.37 -5.98 0.24
CA CYS A 113 -13.21 -5.42 -0.47
C CYS A 113 -13.60 -4.93 -1.86
N ASN A 114 -14.30 -5.75 -2.64
CA ASN A 114 -14.67 -5.43 -4.02
C ASN A 114 -15.65 -4.24 -4.09
N GLU A 115 -16.68 -4.23 -3.25
CA GLU A 115 -17.63 -3.10 -3.17
C GLU A 115 -16.93 -1.82 -2.72
N TYR A 116 -16.00 -1.90 -1.76
CA TYR A 116 -15.20 -0.74 -1.35
C TYR A 116 -14.31 -0.24 -2.50
N GLY A 117 -13.73 -1.13 -3.30
CA GLY A 117 -13.00 -0.77 -4.51
C GLY A 117 -13.84 0.06 -5.49
N VAL A 118 -15.10 -0.33 -5.73
CA VAL A 118 -16.04 0.44 -6.54
C VAL A 118 -16.39 1.79 -5.90
N GLN A 119 -16.56 1.85 -4.57
CA GLN A 119 -16.77 3.12 -3.87
C GLN A 119 -15.60 4.09 -4.09
N LEU A 120 -14.35 3.59 -4.09
CA LEU A 120 -13.17 4.41 -4.40
C LEU A 120 -13.18 4.90 -5.85
N MET A 121 -13.49 4.03 -6.82
CA MET A 121 -13.62 4.41 -8.23
C MET A 121 -14.68 5.51 -8.43
N GLN A 122 -15.80 5.43 -7.70
CA GLN A 122 -16.87 6.43 -7.75
C GLN A 122 -16.48 7.74 -7.07
N LYS A 123 -15.82 7.66 -5.91
CA LYS A 123 -15.36 8.82 -5.13
C LYS A 123 -14.27 9.60 -5.86
N TYR A 124 -13.33 8.89 -6.49
CA TYR A 124 -12.20 9.44 -7.21
C TYR A 124 -12.29 9.09 -8.70
N LYS A 125 -13.33 9.59 -9.36
CA LYS A 125 -13.64 9.27 -10.77
C LYS A 125 -12.41 9.41 -11.67
N GLY A 126 -12.07 8.33 -12.37
CA GLY A 126 -10.94 8.29 -13.31
C GLY A 126 -9.56 8.11 -12.66
N ARG A 127 -9.48 7.90 -11.34
CA ARG A 127 -8.20 7.66 -10.64
C ARG A 127 -7.95 6.19 -10.32
N PHE A 128 -9.00 5.39 -10.22
CA PHE A 128 -8.88 3.98 -9.88
C PHE A 128 -9.61 3.08 -10.88
N GLY A 129 -9.04 1.91 -11.11
CA GLY A 129 -9.72 0.72 -11.63
C GLY A 129 -9.65 -0.42 -10.60
N LEU A 130 -10.30 -1.55 -10.87
CA LEU A 130 -10.41 -2.65 -9.90
C LEU A 130 -10.11 -4.02 -10.50
N PHE A 131 -9.15 -4.71 -9.90
CA PHE A 131 -9.02 -6.16 -9.99
C PHE A 131 -9.65 -6.81 -8.76
N ALA A 132 -10.83 -7.39 -8.95
CA ALA A 132 -11.61 -7.99 -7.88
C ALA A 132 -10.88 -9.19 -7.24
N ILE A 133 -10.91 -9.27 -5.92
CA ILE A 133 -10.44 -10.44 -5.19
C ILE A 133 -11.52 -11.51 -5.17
N LEU A 134 -11.13 -12.77 -5.33
CA LEU A 134 -12.04 -13.92 -5.25
C LEU A 134 -11.76 -14.74 -3.98
N PRO A 135 -12.80 -15.29 -3.32
CA PRO A 135 -12.67 -16.07 -2.08
C PRO A 135 -12.12 -17.49 -2.30
N LEU A 136 -11.03 -17.66 -3.04
CA LEU A 136 -10.38 -18.95 -3.16
C LEU A 136 -9.82 -19.44 -1.81
N PRO A 137 -9.75 -20.77 -1.58
CA PRO A 137 -9.97 -21.88 -2.53
C PRO A 137 -11.44 -22.29 -2.74
N ASP A 138 -12.42 -21.57 -2.18
CA ASP A 138 -13.84 -21.86 -2.38
C ASP A 138 -14.28 -21.52 -3.82
N VAL A 139 -14.28 -22.52 -4.69
CA VAL A 139 -14.58 -22.39 -6.13
C VAL A 139 -16.00 -21.88 -6.37
N ASP A 140 -17.00 -22.40 -5.65
CA ASP A 140 -18.39 -21.96 -5.81
C ASP A 140 -18.58 -20.52 -5.30
N GLY A 141 -17.83 -20.13 -4.28
CA GLY A 141 -17.75 -18.73 -3.83
C GLY A 141 -17.11 -17.83 -4.86
N ALA A 142 -15.99 -18.27 -5.43
CA ALA A 142 -15.23 -17.53 -6.43
C ALA A 142 -16.05 -17.30 -7.71
N LEU A 143 -16.75 -18.30 -8.22
CA LEU A 143 -17.58 -18.15 -9.42
C LEU A 143 -18.73 -17.15 -9.20
N LYS A 144 -19.44 -17.25 -8.07
CA LYS A 144 -20.52 -16.31 -7.72
C LYS A 144 -20.01 -14.89 -7.51
N GLU A 145 -18.83 -14.73 -6.90
CA GLU A 145 -18.24 -13.42 -6.71
C GLU A 145 -17.73 -12.84 -8.02
N MET A 146 -17.22 -13.67 -8.93
CA MET A 146 -16.80 -13.26 -10.26
C MET A 146 -17.99 -12.76 -11.11
N GLU A 147 -19.15 -13.45 -11.06
CA GLU A 147 -20.40 -12.97 -11.66
C GLU A 147 -20.77 -11.59 -11.10
N HIS A 148 -20.75 -11.41 -9.78
CA HIS A 148 -21.04 -10.13 -9.17
C HIS A 148 -20.03 -9.03 -9.58
N ALA A 149 -18.74 -9.35 -9.58
CA ALA A 149 -17.66 -8.43 -9.93
C ALA A 149 -17.80 -7.90 -11.37
N PHE A 150 -18.08 -8.77 -12.34
CA PHE A 150 -18.20 -8.35 -13.73
C PHE A 150 -19.59 -7.81 -14.09
N ASP A 151 -20.66 -8.44 -13.62
CA ASP A 151 -22.01 -8.10 -14.04
C ASP A 151 -22.59 -6.94 -13.25
N THR A 152 -22.26 -6.82 -11.96
CA THR A 152 -22.77 -5.76 -11.09
C THR A 152 -21.75 -4.65 -10.89
N LEU A 153 -20.55 -4.99 -10.43
CA LEU A 153 -19.53 -4.01 -10.06
C LEU A 153 -18.80 -3.40 -11.27
N LYS A 154 -18.83 -4.09 -12.41
CA LYS A 154 -18.08 -3.73 -13.62
C LYS A 154 -16.57 -3.62 -13.35
N ALA A 155 -16.04 -4.53 -12.54
CA ALA A 155 -14.61 -4.63 -12.29
C ALA A 155 -13.83 -4.85 -13.60
N ASP A 156 -12.60 -4.35 -13.65
CA ASP A 156 -11.73 -4.39 -14.83
C ASP A 156 -11.00 -5.73 -14.98
N GLY A 157 -11.05 -6.57 -13.96
CA GLY A 157 -10.42 -7.90 -13.93
C GLY A 157 -10.49 -8.54 -12.56
N VAL A 158 -9.66 -9.56 -12.34
CA VAL A 158 -9.53 -10.28 -11.07
C VAL A 158 -8.06 -10.42 -10.67
N THR A 159 -7.80 -10.50 -9.36
CA THR A 159 -6.47 -10.77 -8.81
C THR A 159 -6.42 -12.14 -8.13
N PHE A 160 -5.27 -12.80 -8.24
CA PHE A 160 -5.00 -14.11 -7.64
C PHE A 160 -3.63 -14.11 -6.97
N MET A 161 -3.52 -14.89 -5.90
CA MET A 161 -2.25 -15.20 -5.24
C MET A 161 -1.83 -16.61 -5.63
N SER A 162 -0.53 -16.79 -5.89
CA SER A 162 0.02 -18.09 -6.31
C SER A 162 0.30 -19.06 -5.16
N SER A 163 0.37 -18.56 -3.93
CA SER A 163 0.75 -19.31 -2.72
C SER A 163 0.27 -18.60 -1.46
#